data_AF-A0A445DMU7-F1
#
_entry.id   AF-A0A445DMU7-F1
#
_cell.length_a   1.000
_cell.length_b   1.000
_cell.length_c   1.000
_cell.angle_alpha   90.00
_cell.angle_beta   90.00
_cell.angle_gamma   90.00
#
_symmetry.space_group_name_H-M   'P 1'
#
loop_
_entity.id
_entity.type
_entity.pdbx_description
1 polymer ?
#
loop_
_entity_poly.entity_id
_entity_poly.type
_entity_poly.pdbx_seq_one_letter_code
_entity_poly.pdbx_strand_id
1 'polypeptide(L)'
;MGGVEMESRKAEEWASQLQCWSLQLINCFAFKPEFLPTICKTEFLIKLPGIWGGLVNENSPACIGLLRTICHQKFGRGPIASCPSIIEALCNIAWSSDDWQYMAIDCLLWLLQDPNTCHKVIDKVVPALVDLAEITTLGNHKKFGDSIVGVLQNCIQSQGSGRSSISGRTSKQIEDLLNSK
;
A
#
# COMPACT_ATOMS: atom_id res chain seq x y z
N MET A 1 20.15 13.79 -36.21
CA MET A 1 20.33 13.24 -34.85
C MET A 1 18.94 13.08 -34.24
N GLY A 2 18.34 11.89 -34.30
CA GLY A 2 16.95 11.68 -33.84
C GLY A 2 16.43 10.24 -33.97
N GLY A 3 17.10 9.39 -34.76
CA GLY A 3 16.76 7.96 -34.85
C GLY A 3 17.09 7.18 -33.56
N VAL A 4 18.26 7.42 -32.97
CA VAL A 4 18.71 6.70 -31.77
C VAL A 4 17.85 7.00 -30.54
N GLU A 5 17.44 8.26 -30.35
CA GLU A 5 16.52 8.63 -29.25
C GLU A 5 15.14 8.00 -29.41
N MET A 6 14.65 7.89 -30.66
CA MET A 6 13.37 7.24 -30.95
C MET A 6 13.44 5.72 -30.70
N GLU A 7 14.56 5.07 -31.04
CA GLU A 7 14.80 3.65 -30.78
C GLU A 7 14.93 3.37 -29.28
N SER A 8 15.67 4.21 -28.54
CA SER A 8 15.77 4.12 -27.08
C SER A 8 14.42 4.23 -26.40
N ARG A 9 13.58 5.21 -26.80
CA ARG A 9 12.25 5.38 -26.23
C ARG A 9 11.35 4.17 -26.49
N LYS A 10 11.39 3.61 -27.70
CA LYS A 10 10.65 2.37 -28.00
C LYS A 10 11.15 1.23 -27.12
N ALA A 11 12.46 1.04 -26.99
CA ALA A 11 13.02 -0.01 -26.13
C ALA A 11 12.54 0.12 -24.67
N GLU A 12 12.47 1.34 -24.14
CA GLU A 12 11.92 1.63 -22.80
C GLU A 12 10.42 1.32 -22.68
N GLU A 13 9.63 1.63 -23.70
CA GLU A 13 8.20 1.28 -23.77
C GLU A 13 8.00 -0.25 -23.74
N TRP A 14 8.77 -0.99 -24.55
CA TRP A 14 8.73 -2.45 -24.58
C TRP A 14 9.14 -3.07 -23.24
N ALA A 15 10.21 -2.56 -22.62
CA ALA A 15 10.64 -3.00 -21.30
C ALA A 15 9.55 -2.77 -20.25
N SER A 16 8.90 -1.60 -20.30
CA SER A 16 7.81 -1.24 -19.38
C SER A 16 6.57 -2.15 -19.56
N GLN A 17 6.21 -2.48 -20.80
CA GLN A 17 5.10 -3.41 -21.08
C GLN A 17 5.40 -4.83 -20.59
N LEU A 18 6.62 -5.34 -20.87
CA LEU A 18 7.04 -6.66 -20.42
C LEU A 18 7.05 -6.76 -18.90
N GLN A 19 7.51 -5.72 -18.21
CA GLN A 19 7.47 -5.61 -16.75
C GLN A 19 6.04 -5.65 -16.22
N CYS A 20 5.13 -4.88 -16.83
CA CYS A 20 3.70 -4.86 -16.47
C CYS A 20 3.06 -6.26 -16.63
N TRP A 21 3.27 -6.93 -17.76
CA TRP A 21 2.75 -8.27 -18.01
C TRP A 21 3.34 -9.31 -17.06
N SER A 22 4.64 -9.21 -16.76
CA SER A 22 5.31 -10.11 -15.82
C SER A 22 4.72 -9.97 -14.41
N LEU A 23 4.48 -8.73 -13.95
CA LEU A 23 3.82 -8.48 -12.67
C LEU A 23 2.38 -8.98 -12.65
N GLN A 24 1.64 -8.81 -13.75
CA GLN A 24 0.27 -9.33 -13.85
C GLN A 24 0.24 -10.86 -13.81
N LEU A 25 1.20 -11.53 -14.44
CA LEU A 25 1.36 -12.98 -14.34
C LEU A 25 1.66 -13.42 -12.90
N ILE A 26 2.58 -12.73 -12.20
CA ILE A 26 2.87 -13.00 -10.78
C ILE A 26 1.61 -12.78 -9.92
N ASN A 27 0.83 -11.74 -10.23
CA ASN A 27 -0.44 -11.46 -9.55
C ASN A 27 -1.43 -12.63 -9.69
N CYS A 28 -1.53 -13.26 -10.87
CA CYS A 28 -2.32 -14.47 -11.05
C CYS A 28 -1.89 -15.61 -10.10
N PHE A 29 -0.59 -15.76 -9.83
CA PHE A 29 -0.09 -16.74 -8.86
C PHE A 29 -0.33 -16.31 -7.40
N ALA A 30 -0.30 -15.01 -7.10
CA ALA A 30 -0.50 -14.48 -5.75
C ALA A 30 -1.91 -14.77 -5.19
N PHE A 31 -2.91 -15.06 -6.04
CA PHE A 31 -4.23 -15.52 -5.61
C PHE A 31 -4.19 -16.89 -4.92
N LYS A 32 -3.16 -17.69 -5.18
CA LYS A 32 -3.00 -19.04 -4.62
C LYS A 32 -2.02 -18.99 -3.43
N PRO A 33 -2.46 -19.30 -2.20
CA PRO A 33 -1.63 -19.20 -1.01
C PRO A 33 -0.33 -20.01 -1.06
N GLU A 34 -0.31 -21.13 -1.80
CA GLU A 34 0.86 -22.00 -1.99
C GLU A 34 2.06 -21.30 -2.64
N PHE A 35 1.84 -20.26 -3.45
CA PHE A 35 2.91 -19.50 -4.10
C PHE A 35 3.36 -18.28 -3.28
N LEU A 36 2.61 -17.88 -2.25
CA LEU A 36 2.95 -16.71 -1.44
C LEU A 36 4.33 -16.79 -0.79
N PRO A 37 4.81 -17.92 -0.24
CA PRO A 37 6.17 -18.01 0.32
C PRO A 37 7.25 -17.70 -0.72
N THR A 38 7.02 -18.05 -1.99
CA THR A 38 7.95 -17.79 -3.09
C THR A 38 7.89 -16.34 -3.55
N ILE A 39 6.68 -15.78 -3.65
CA ILE A 39 6.46 -14.39 -4.10
C ILE A 39 6.88 -13.39 -3.01
N CYS A 40 6.64 -13.70 -1.73
CA CYS A 40 6.90 -12.81 -0.61
C CYS A 40 8.34 -12.87 -0.09
N LYS A 41 9.30 -13.35 -0.91
CA LYS A 41 10.72 -13.28 -0.58
C LYS A 41 11.14 -11.82 -0.46
N THR A 42 11.83 -11.48 0.62
CA THR A 42 12.29 -10.11 0.91
C THR A 42 13.09 -9.49 -0.24
N GLU A 43 13.92 -10.28 -0.90
CA GLU A 43 14.75 -9.87 -2.06
C GLU A 43 13.92 -9.33 -3.23
N PHE A 44 12.73 -9.91 -3.44
CA PHE A 44 11.80 -9.48 -4.47
C PHE A 44 10.97 -8.29 -3.99
N LEU A 45 10.44 -8.38 -2.76
CA LEU A 45 9.59 -7.35 -2.16
C LEU A 45 10.29 -5.99 -2.07
N ILE A 46 11.57 -5.92 -1.69
CA ILE A 46 12.30 -4.64 -1.60
C ILE A 46 12.47 -3.99 -2.98
N LYS A 47 12.51 -4.78 -4.05
CA LYS A 47 12.67 -4.28 -5.43
C LYS A 47 11.35 -3.84 -6.04
N LEU A 48 10.21 -4.40 -5.62
CA LEU A 48 8.89 -4.02 -6.11
C LEU A 48 8.68 -2.51 -6.16
N PRO A 49 9.10 -1.76 -5.12
CA PRO A 49 9.13 -0.31 -5.17
C PRO A 49 9.81 0.34 -6.37
N GLY A 50 11.02 -0.11 -6.72
CA GLY A 50 11.76 0.43 -7.87
C GLY A 50 11.25 -0.08 -9.22
N ILE A 51 10.29 -1.02 -9.20
CA ILE A 51 9.58 -1.54 -10.36
C ILE A 51 8.23 -0.80 -10.50
N TRP A 52 7.90 0.14 -9.60
CA TRP A 52 6.81 1.11 -9.80
C TRP A 52 7.21 2.11 -10.87
N GLY A 53 6.74 1.81 -12.07
CA GLY A 53 6.82 2.73 -13.18
C GLY A 53 8.22 2.96 -13.74
N GLY A 54 8.39 2.59 -15.00
CA GLY A 54 9.52 3.10 -15.78
C GLY A 54 9.34 4.59 -16.08
N LEU A 55 10.38 5.25 -16.61
CA LEU A 55 10.35 6.63 -17.08
C LEU A 55 9.17 6.96 -18.03
N VAL A 56 8.59 5.96 -18.69
CA VAL A 56 7.46 6.09 -19.63
C VAL A 56 6.12 5.60 -19.05
N ASN A 57 6.14 5.03 -17.84
CA ASN A 57 4.98 4.40 -17.22
C ASN A 57 4.95 4.74 -15.74
N GLU A 58 4.99 6.02 -15.39
CA GLU A 58 5.04 6.52 -13.99
C GLU A 58 3.98 5.88 -13.06
N ASN A 59 2.95 5.28 -13.65
CA ASN A 59 1.66 5.04 -13.04
C ASN A 59 1.09 3.64 -13.38
N SER A 60 1.94 2.60 -13.43
CA SER A 60 1.47 1.23 -13.72
C SER A 60 0.69 0.60 -12.55
N PRO A 61 -0.59 0.24 -12.72
CA PRO A 61 -1.40 -0.36 -11.66
C PRO A 61 -1.02 -1.82 -11.35
N ALA A 62 -0.17 -2.45 -12.17
CA ALA A 62 0.13 -3.89 -12.03
C ALA A 62 0.83 -4.21 -10.70
N CYS A 63 1.75 -3.33 -10.26
CA CYS A 63 2.48 -3.58 -9.03
C CYS A 63 1.63 -3.33 -7.78
N ILE A 64 0.83 -2.26 -7.75
CA ILE A 64 -0.08 -2.00 -6.64
C ILE A 64 -1.19 -3.05 -6.59
N GLY A 65 -1.66 -3.53 -7.74
CA GLY A 65 -2.56 -4.67 -7.85
C GLY A 65 -1.98 -5.95 -7.24
N LEU A 66 -0.72 -6.26 -7.51
CA LEU A 66 -0.01 -7.39 -6.87
C LEU A 66 0.07 -7.22 -5.36
N LEU A 67 0.48 -6.05 -4.87
CA LEU A 67 0.56 -5.76 -3.44
C LEU A 67 -0.80 -5.90 -2.75
N ARG A 68 -1.86 -5.42 -3.41
CA ARG A 68 -3.23 -5.60 -2.93
C ARG A 68 -3.59 -7.06 -2.80
N THR A 69 -3.30 -7.89 -3.81
CA THR A 69 -3.56 -9.35 -3.72
C THR A 69 -2.78 -10.00 -2.57
N ILE A 70 -1.50 -9.64 -2.39
CA ILE A 70 -0.66 -10.16 -1.30
C ILE A 70 -1.22 -9.72 0.07
N CYS A 71 -1.54 -8.44 0.25
CA CYS A 71 -2.09 -7.90 1.50
C CYS A 71 -3.48 -8.44 1.82
N HIS A 72 -4.27 -8.77 0.80
CA HIS A 72 -5.59 -9.38 0.99
C HIS A 72 -5.45 -10.73 1.72
N GLN A 73 -4.43 -11.51 1.34
CA GLN A 73 -4.11 -12.80 1.95
C GLN A 73 -3.43 -12.64 3.31
N LYS A 74 -3.94 -13.31 4.34
CA LYS A 74 -3.40 -13.24 5.71
C LYS A 74 -1.90 -13.55 5.79
N PHE A 75 -1.42 -14.54 5.04
CA PHE A 75 -0.01 -14.92 5.02
C PHE A 75 0.90 -13.91 4.31
N GLY A 76 0.36 -13.08 3.42
CA GLY A 76 1.12 -12.06 2.69
C GLY A 76 1.34 -10.77 3.51
N ARG A 77 0.46 -10.48 4.46
CA ARG A 77 0.55 -9.27 5.31
C ARG A 77 1.83 -9.18 6.11
N GLY A 78 2.26 -10.29 6.71
CA GLY A 78 3.47 -10.36 7.55
C GLY A 78 4.75 -9.93 6.81
N PRO A 79 5.06 -10.53 5.64
CA PRO A 79 6.17 -10.10 4.80
C PRO A 79 6.12 -8.63 4.38
N ILE A 80 4.95 -8.13 3.97
CA ILE A 80 4.76 -6.73 3.56
C ILE A 80 5.00 -5.78 4.73
N ALA A 81 4.42 -6.04 5.89
CA ALA A 81 4.60 -5.24 7.11
C ALA A 81 6.05 -5.21 7.61
N SER A 82 6.87 -6.17 7.19
CA SER A 82 8.29 -6.25 7.55
C SER A 82 9.20 -5.53 6.55
N CYS A 83 8.64 -4.92 5.50
CA CYS A 83 9.37 -4.20 4.46
C CYS A 83 9.04 -2.69 4.50
N PRO A 84 9.85 -1.85 5.19
CA PRO A 84 9.57 -0.42 5.34
C PRO A 84 9.46 0.37 4.04
N SER A 85 10.19 -0.04 3.00
CA SER A 85 10.16 0.57 1.66
C SER A 85 8.82 0.39 0.97
N ILE A 86 8.17 -0.76 1.15
CA ILE A 86 6.81 -0.99 0.64
C ILE A 86 5.82 -0.12 1.38
N ILE A 87 5.89 -0.06 2.72
CA ILE A 87 4.97 0.75 3.52
C ILE A 87 5.08 2.23 3.15
N GLU A 88 6.30 2.74 2.97
CA GLU A 88 6.53 4.13 2.58
C GLU A 88 5.79 4.51 1.31
N ALA A 89 5.86 3.66 0.31
CA ALA A 89 5.31 4.01 -0.96
C ALA A 89 3.86 3.58 -1.14
N LEU A 90 3.35 2.63 -0.34
CA LEU A 90 1.91 2.54 -0.12
C LEU A 90 1.37 3.86 0.44
N CYS A 91 2.06 4.48 1.42
CA CYS A 91 1.67 5.81 1.90
C CYS A 91 1.77 6.85 0.79
N ASN A 92 2.85 6.90 0.01
CA ASN A 92 2.99 7.86 -1.09
C ASN A 92 1.89 7.69 -2.16
N ILE A 93 1.56 6.46 -2.54
CA ILE A 93 0.49 6.16 -3.50
C ILE A 93 -0.88 6.53 -2.91
N ALA A 94 -1.11 6.28 -1.62
CA ALA A 94 -2.34 6.67 -0.96
C ALA A 94 -2.54 8.20 -0.94
N TRP A 95 -1.46 8.98 -1.06
CA TRP A 95 -1.50 10.43 -1.24
C TRP A 95 -1.58 10.88 -2.69
N SER A 96 -1.17 10.02 -3.61
CA SER A 96 -1.27 10.32 -5.03
C SER A 96 -2.75 10.33 -5.44
N SER A 97 -3.18 11.37 -6.14
CA SER A 97 -4.55 11.49 -6.64
C SER A 97 -4.82 10.61 -7.88
N ASP A 98 -4.15 9.46 -7.93
CA ASP A 98 -4.21 8.50 -9.02
C ASP A 98 -5.40 7.54 -8.90
N ASP A 99 -5.81 6.93 -10.01
CA ASP A 99 -6.93 5.98 -10.07
C ASP A 99 -6.74 4.74 -9.17
N TRP A 100 -5.50 4.42 -8.75
CA TRP A 100 -5.18 3.28 -7.87
C TRP A 100 -4.91 3.68 -6.41
N GLN A 101 -5.14 4.94 -6.03
CA GLN A 101 -5.04 5.42 -4.64
C GLN A 101 -5.80 4.51 -3.66
N TYR A 102 -7.02 4.11 -4.02
CA TYR A 102 -7.86 3.24 -3.20
C TYR A 102 -7.23 1.87 -2.93
N MET A 103 -6.45 1.33 -3.87
CA MET A 103 -5.78 0.04 -3.69
C MET A 103 -4.70 0.13 -2.62
N ALA A 104 -3.99 1.25 -2.55
CA ALA A 104 -3.01 1.51 -1.50
C ALA A 104 -3.69 1.68 -0.15
N ILE A 105 -4.79 2.44 -0.08
CA ILE A 105 -5.60 2.59 1.14
C ILE A 105 -6.09 1.22 1.62
N ASP A 106 -6.65 0.38 0.75
CA ASP A 106 -7.07 -1.00 1.09
C ASP A 106 -5.93 -1.79 1.73
N CYS A 107 -4.72 -1.74 1.14
CA CYS A 107 -3.54 -2.43 1.67
C CYS A 107 -3.21 -1.95 3.09
N LEU A 108 -3.13 -0.64 3.28
CA LEU A 108 -2.79 -0.01 4.56
C LEU A 108 -3.82 -0.37 5.64
N LEU A 109 -5.11 -0.35 5.30
CA LEU A 109 -6.19 -0.74 6.22
C LEU A 109 -6.09 -2.22 6.61
N TRP A 110 -5.86 -3.14 5.66
CA TRP A 110 -5.70 -4.56 5.98
C TRP A 110 -4.49 -4.85 6.87
N LEU A 111 -3.40 -4.09 6.72
CA LEU A 111 -2.22 -4.20 7.57
C LEU A 111 -2.46 -3.67 8.99
N LEU A 112 -3.26 -2.61 9.15
CA LEU A 112 -3.65 -2.08 10.45
C LEU A 112 -4.68 -2.98 11.16
N GLN A 113 -5.60 -3.58 10.41
CA GLN A 113 -6.61 -4.49 10.94
C GLN A 113 -6.06 -5.83 11.39
N ASP A 114 -4.92 -6.29 10.84
CA ASP A 114 -4.29 -7.54 11.27
C ASP A 114 -3.46 -7.33 12.55
N PRO A 115 -3.81 -8.00 13.68
CA PRO A 115 -3.09 -7.86 14.95
C PRO A 115 -1.60 -8.20 14.85
N ASN A 116 -1.22 -9.06 13.90
CA ASN A 116 0.17 -9.51 13.74
C ASN A 116 1.05 -8.49 13.01
N THR A 117 0.44 -7.51 12.33
CA THR A 117 1.16 -6.51 11.53
C THR A 117 0.95 -5.09 12.00
N CYS A 118 -0.19 -4.80 12.63
CA CYS A 118 -0.58 -3.47 13.10
C CYS A 118 0.55 -2.76 13.85
N HIS A 119 1.11 -3.40 14.88
CA HIS A 119 2.18 -2.84 15.71
C HIS A 119 3.47 -2.47 14.95
N LYS A 120 3.72 -3.06 13.76
CA LYS A 120 4.92 -2.76 12.95
C LYS A 120 4.73 -1.55 12.06
N VAL A 121 3.50 -1.29 11.63
CA VAL A 121 3.19 -0.30 10.59
C VAL A 121 2.49 0.94 11.14
N ILE A 122 1.90 0.84 12.32
CA ILE A 122 0.99 1.86 12.87
C ILE A 122 1.59 3.26 12.91
N ASP A 123 2.83 3.40 13.38
CA ASP A 123 3.46 4.73 13.51
C ASP A 123 3.75 5.40 12.15
N LYS A 124 3.89 4.63 11.08
CA LYS A 124 4.13 5.16 9.73
C LYS A 124 2.83 5.38 8.96
N VAL A 125 1.86 4.49 9.15
CA VAL A 125 0.61 4.46 8.37
C VAL A 125 -0.42 5.44 8.91
N VAL A 126 -0.55 5.56 10.24
CA VAL A 126 -1.58 6.42 10.85
C VAL A 126 -1.47 7.88 10.43
N PRO A 127 -0.28 8.53 10.46
CA PRO A 127 -0.17 9.92 9.99
C PRO A 127 -0.67 10.08 8.55
N ALA A 128 -0.31 9.15 7.66
CA ALA A 128 -0.75 9.20 6.27
C ALA A 128 -2.27 9.02 6.11
N LEU A 129 -2.92 8.21 6.94
CA LEU A 129 -4.35 7.95 6.86
C LEU A 129 -5.21 9.02 7.56
N VAL A 130 -4.72 9.62 8.66
CA VAL A 130 -5.42 10.68 9.39
C VAL A 130 -5.69 11.86 8.47
N ASP A 131 -4.65 12.34 7.79
CA ASP A 131 -4.77 13.46 6.88
C ASP A 131 -5.72 13.14 5.69
N LEU A 132 -5.69 11.90 5.17
CA LEU A 132 -6.62 11.46 4.12
C LEU A 132 -8.08 11.37 4.60
N ALA A 133 -8.31 11.05 5.87
CA ALA A 133 -9.65 10.99 6.45
C ALA A 133 -10.30 12.37 6.63
N GLU A 134 -9.50 13.44 6.66
CA GLU A 134 -9.99 14.83 6.67
C GLU A 134 -10.37 15.30 5.25
N ILE A 135 -9.64 14.87 4.22
CA ILE A 135 -9.79 15.29 2.81
C ILE A 135 -10.97 14.55 2.12
N THR A 136 -12.11 14.36 2.78
CA THR A 136 -13.23 13.45 2.43
C THR A 136 -14.02 13.75 1.14
N THR A 137 -13.38 14.31 0.11
CA THR A 137 -13.87 14.33 -1.28
C THR A 137 -12.96 13.51 -2.19
N LEU A 138 -12.73 12.24 -1.84
CA LEU A 138 -12.13 11.24 -2.75
C LEU A 138 -13.16 10.81 -3.82
N GLY A 139 -13.60 11.75 -4.65
CA GLY A 139 -14.59 11.52 -5.72
C GLY A 139 -15.85 10.77 -5.24
N ASN A 140 -16.29 9.76 -5.99
CA ASN A 140 -17.48 8.94 -5.70
C ASN A 140 -17.35 8.01 -4.46
N HIS A 141 -16.22 8.04 -3.74
CA HIS A 141 -15.90 7.08 -2.68
C HIS A 141 -15.95 7.64 -1.26
N LYS A 142 -17.02 8.35 -0.89
CA LYS A 142 -17.29 8.82 0.50
C LYS A 142 -17.09 7.74 1.58
N LYS A 143 -17.21 6.46 1.24
CA LYS A 143 -17.05 5.31 2.14
C LYS A 143 -15.63 5.11 2.68
N PHE A 144 -14.58 5.63 2.01
CA PHE A 144 -13.20 5.39 2.48
C PHE A 144 -12.85 6.19 3.73
N GLY A 145 -13.29 7.45 3.84
CA GLY A 145 -13.06 8.25 5.05
C GLY A 145 -13.65 7.60 6.30
N ASP A 146 -14.88 7.07 6.19
CA ASP A 146 -15.53 6.35 7.29
C ASP A 146 -14.83 5.04 7.62
N SER A 147 -14.38 4.30 6.60
CA SER A 147 -13.61 3.06 6.78
C SER A 147 -12.27 3.33 7.49
N ILE A 148 -11.55 4.39 7.10
CA ILE A 148 -10.30 4.80 7.75
C ILE A 148 -10.57 5.13 9.22
N VAL A 149 -11.56 5.98 9.50
CA VAL A 149 -11.92 6.37 10.88
C VAL A 149 -12.27 5.14 11.71
N GLY A 150 -13.10 4.23 11.18
CA GLY A 150 -13.48 3.01 11.89
C GLY A 150 -12.30 2.10 12.21
N VAL A 151 -11.33 1.96 11.28
CA VAL A 151 -10.11 1.18 11.52
C VAL A 151 -9.22 1.86 12.56
N LEU A 152 -9.05 3.18 12.51
CA LEU A 152 -8.26 3.93 13.48
C LEU A 152 -8.86 3.87 14.89
N GLN A 153 -10.19 3.96 15.02
CA GLN A 153 -10.90 3.76 16.30
C GLN A 153 -10.64 2.37 16.88
N ASN A 154 -10.74 1.33 16.05
CA ASN A 154 -10.47 -0.04 16.47
C ASN A 154 -9.01 -0.23 16.93
N CYS A 155 -8.06 0.49 16.33
CA CYS A 155 -6.66 0.47 16.76
C CYS A 155 -6.48 1.01 18.18
N ILE A 156 -7.18 2.09 18.56
CA ILE A 156 -7.19 2.63 19.94
C ILE A 156 -7.88 1.65 20.90
N GLN A 157 -9.06 1.14 20.54
CA GLN A 157 -9.83 0.25 21.43
C GLN A 157 -9.07 -1.05 21.73
N SER A 158 -8.33 -1.57 20.75
CA SER A 158 -7.45 -2.74 20.90
C SER A 158 -6.31 -2.50 21.91
N GLN A 159 -5.90 -1.24 22.16
CA GLN A 159 -4.90 -0.92 23.18
C GLN A 159 -5.38 -1.16 24.61
N GLY A 160 -6.66 -0.87 24.88
CA GLY A 160 -7.26 -1.08 26.21
C GLY A 160 -7.25 -2.53 26.69
N SER A 161 -7.03 -3.47 25.76
CA SER A 161 -6.95 -4.92 26.02
C SER A 161 -5.50 -5.46 26.08
N GLY A 162 -4.49 -4.60 25.95
CA GLY A 162 -3.12 -4.90 26.39
C GLY A 162 -2.14 -5.51 25.37
N ARG A 163 -2.16 -5.12 24.08
CA ARG A 163 -1.25 -5.77 23.09
C ARG A 163 -0.55 -4.95 22.01
N SER A 164 -0.55 -3.62 22.02
CA SER A 164 0.31 -2.85 21.10
C SER A 164 0.76 -1.52 21.72
N SER A 165 2.05 -1.19 21.63
CA SER A 165 2.60 0.12 22.00
C SER A 165 2.50 1.05 20.80
N ILE A 166 1.34 1.70 20.62
CA ILE A 166 1.22 2.84 19.70
C ILE A 166 1.99 4.01 20.32
N SER A 167 2.76 4.75 19.52
CA SER A 167 3.42 5.96 20.01
C SER A 167 2.40 6.96 20.54
N GLY A 168 2.71 7.64 21.65
CA GLY A 168 1.81 8.65 22.22
C GLY A 168 1.45 9.78 21.24
N ARG A 169 2.34 10.07 20.27
CA ARG A 169 2.07 10.99 19.17
C ARG A 169 0.96 10.46 18.24
N THR A 170 1.06 9.20 17.86
CA THR A 170 0.12 8.53 16.95
C THR A 170 -1.26 8.39 17.59
N SER A 171 -1.33 8.05 18.88
CA SER A 171 -2.61 8.00 19.63
C SER A 171 -3.30 9.36 19.64
N LYS A 172 -2.53 10.42 19.94
CA LYS A 172 -3.05 11.78 19.98
C LYS A 172 -3.62 12.24 18.63
N GLN A 173 -2.94 11.92 17.52
CA GLN A 173 -3.43 12.26 16.17
C GLN A 173 -4.78 11.61 15.85
N ILE A 174 -4.98 10.35 16.27
CA ILE A 174 -6.26 9.67 16.08
C ILE A 174 -7.34 10.31 16.96
N GLU A 175 -7.05 10.60 18.23
CA GLU A 175 -7.99 11.25 19.15
C GLU A 175 -8.40 12.65 18.67
N ASP A 176 -7.45 13.46 18.19
CA ASP A 176 -7.70 14.80 17.66
C ASP A 176 -8.65 14.72 16.43
N LEU A 177 -8.43 13.76 15.52
CA LEU A 177 -9.31 13.50 14.38
C LEU A 177 -10.73 13.08 14.81
N LEU A 178 -10.84 12.26 15.86
CA LEU A 178 -12.14 11.82 16.38
C LEU A 178 -12.92 12.95 17.06
N ASN A 179 -12.23 13.87 17.72
CA ASN A 179 -12.84 15.02 18.37
C ASN A 179 -13.23 16.13 17.37
N SER A 180 -12.64 16.14 16.17
CA SER A 180 -12.90 17.13 15.12
C SER A 180 -14.10 16.78 14.21
N LYS A 181 -14.70 15.60 14.35
CA LYS A 181 -15.89 15.17 13.60
C LYS A 181 -17.17 15.31 14.43
#